data_AF-A0A3N7Z624-F1
#
_entry.id   AF-A0A3N7Z624-F1
#
_cell.length_a   1.000
_cell.length_b   1.000
_cell.length_c   1.000
_cell.angle_alpha   90.00
_cell.angle_beta   90.00
_cell.angle_gamma   90.00
#
_symmetry.space_group_name_H-M   'P 1'
#
loop_
_entity.id
_entity.type
_entity.pdbx_description
1 polymer ?
#
loop_
_entity_poly.entity_id
_entity_poly.type
_entity_poly.pdbx_seq_one_letter_code
_entity_poly.pdbx_strand_id
1 'polypeptide(L)' 'MNRDALPDGEYVATCRERNPLSAAANGHSLVFPGARVKVKAGWAHFYRDDVEVWNCNAAYAAANFNIQKA' A
#
# COMPACT_ATOMS: atom_id res chain seq x y z
N MET A 1 -8.21 1.93 21.55
CA MET A 1 -6.95 2.52 21.04
C MET A 1 -6.35 1.53 20.05
N ASN A 2 -6.75 1.59 18.78
CA ASN A 2 -6.17 0.73 17.74
C ASN A 2 -4.78 1.27 17.39
N ARG A 3 -3.75 0.65 17.97
CA ARG A 3 -2.34 1.04 17.81
C ARG A 3 -1.67 0.44 16.56
N ASP A 4 -2.41 -0.33 15.76
CA ASP A 4 -1.88 -1.10 14.62
C ASP A 4 -2.29 -0.58 13.23
N ALA A 5 -3.06 0.50 13.16
CA ALA A 5 -3.37 1.14 11.88
C ALA A 5 -2.38 2.29 11.64
N LEU A 6 -1.75 2.33 10.46
CA LEU A 6 -1.03 3.51 9.99
C LEU A 6 -1.89 4.76 10.25
N PRO A 7 -1.33 5.84 10.81
CA PRO A 7 -2.09 7.06 10.99
C PRO A 7 -2.53 7.63 9.64
N ASP A 8 -3.56 8.48 9.67
CA ASP A 8 -4.03 9.13 8.44
C ASP A 8 -2.93 10.03 7.88
N GLY A 9 -2.66 9.90 6.58
CA GLY A 9 -1.54 10.57 5.93
C GLY A 9 -1.18 10.00 4.57
N GLU A 10 -0.17 10.58 3.96
CA GLU A 10 0.38 10.13 2.67
C GLU A 10 1.69 9.36 2.90
N TYR A 11 1.79 8.26 2.19
CA TYR A 11 2.82 7.26 2.31
C TYR A 11 3.22 6.76 0.92
N VAL A 12 4.33 6.05 0.86
CA VAL A 12 4.76 5.26 -0.29
C VAL A 12 4.84 3.82 0.15
N ALA A 13 4.12 2.93 -0.55
CA ALA A 13 4.27 1.49 -0.40
C ALA A 13 5.27 0.99 -1.43
N THR A 14 6.25 0.22 -0.97
CA THR A 14 7.16 -0.54 -1.86
C THR A 14 6.91 -2.03 -1.68
N CYS A 15 6.77 -2.75 -2.80
CA CYS A 15 6.67 -4.20 -2.78
C CYS A 15 8.02 -4.80 -2.38
N ARG A 16 8.01 -5.76 -1.45
CA ARG A 16 9.22 -6.54 -1.07
C ARG A 16 9.56 -7.63 -2.08
N GLU A 17 8.63 -7.92 -2.98
CA GLU A 17 8.74 -8.97 -3.99
C GLU A 17 9.78 -8.57 -5.05
N ARG A 18 10.65 -9.50 -5.45
CA ARG A 18 11.73 -9.21 -6.41
C ARG A 18 11.24 -9.16 -7.86
N ASN A 19 10.07 -9.75 -8.13
CA ASN A 19 9.58 -9.96 -9.49
C ASN A 19 8.10 -9.58 -9.60
N PRO A 20 7.70 -8.90 -10.69
CA PRO A 20 6.31 -8.48 -10.93
C PRO A 20 5.34 -9.66 -11.08
N LEU A 21 5.84 -10.84 -11.48
CA LEU A 21 5.06 -12.08 -11.55
C LEU A 21 4.60 -12.58 -10.17
N SER A 22 5.45 -12.48 -9.15
CA SER A 22 5.05 -12.80 -7.77
C SER A 22 4.03 -11.78 -7.27
N ALA A 23 4.27 -10.49 -7.54
CA ALA A 23 3.34 -9.43 -7.16
C ALA A 23 1.99 -9.64 -7.84
N ALA A 24 1.96 -10.01 -9.12
CA ALA A 24 0.72 -10.33 -9.83
C ALA A 24 -0.01 -11.54 -9.24
N ALA A 25 0.72 -12.60 -8.87
CA ALA A 25 0.13 -13.79 -8.23
C ALA A 25 -0.52 -13.46 -6.87
N ASN A 26 0.01 -12.47 -6.16
CA ASN A 26 -0.54 -11.97 -4.90
C ASN A 26 -1.58 -10.85 -5.09
N GLY A 27 -1.87 -10.41 -6.32
CA GLY A 27 -2.76 -9.27 -6.60
C GLY A 27 -2.12 -7.89 -6.34
N HIS A 28 -0.82 -7.86 -6.06
CA HIS A 28 0.00 -6.68 -5.80
C HIS A 28 0.69 -6.12 -7.06
N SER A 29 0.41 -6.65 -8.26
CA SER A 29 1.00 -6.16 -9.52
C SER A 29 0.75 -4.67 -9.77
N LEU A 30 -0.38 -4.14 -9.28
CA LEU A 30 -0.73 -2.73 -9.38
C LEU A 30 0.13 -1.82 -8.47
N VAL A 31 0.66 -2.39 -7.38
CA VAL A 31 1.51 -1.70 -6.40
C VAL A 31 3.00 -1.86 -6.74
N PHE A 32 3.39 -2.87 -7.52
CA PHE A 32 4.78 -3.10 -7.91
C PHE A 32 5.28 -2.06 -8.94
N PRO A 33 6.54 -1.57 -8.82
CA PRO A 33 7.50 -1.80 -7.73
C PRO A 33 7.22 -0.96 -6.48
N GLY A 34 6.48 0.14 -6.63
CA GLY A 34 5.91 0.93 -5.54
C GLY A 34 4.73 1.77 -6.02
N ALA A 35 3.89 2.20 -5.07
CA ALA A 35 2.75 3.08 -5.32
C ALA A 35 2.56 4.09 -4.19
N ARG A 36 1.91 5.21 -4.51
CA ARG A 36 1.50 6.20 -3.51
C ARG A 36 0.35 5.63 -2.70
N VAL A 37 0.40 5.75 -1.39
CA VAL A 37 -0.64 5.28 -0.48
C VAL A 37 -1.18 6.44 0.34
N LYS A 38 -2.48 6.62 0.34
CA LYS A 38 -3.16 7.56 1.21
C LYS A 38 -3.93 6.79 2.25
N VAL A 39 -3.57 6.96 3.51
CA VAL A 39 -4.30 6.38 4.63
C VAL A 39 -5.33 7.37 5.12
N LYS A 40 -6.60 6.95 5.20
CA LYS A 40 -7.70 7.75 5.71
C LYS A 40 -8.68 6.87 6.46
N ALA A 41 -9.01 7.23 7.70
CA ALA A 41 -9.92 6.48 8.56
C ALA A 41 -9.54 4.99 8.69
N GLY A 42 -8.23 4.68 8.69
CA GLY A 42 -7.73 3.30 8.77
C GLY A 42 -7.76 2.48 7.47
N TRP A 43 -8.10 3.11 6.35
CA TRP A 43 -8.04 2.50 5.01
C TRP A 43 -6.87 3.07 4.21
N ALA A 44 -6.11 2.19 3.56
CA ALA A 44 -5.01 2.52 2.68
C ALA A 44 -5.48 2.48 1.21
N HIS A 45 -5.44 3.62 0.55
CA HIS A 45 -5.81 3.81 -0.85
C HIS A 45 -4.54 3.95 -1.70
N PHE A 46 -4.37 3.11 -2.70
CA PHE A 46 -3.19 3.05 -3.55
C PHE A 46 -3.45 3.78 -4.87
N TYR A 47 -2.55 4.70 -5.20
CA TYR A 47 -2.63 5.55 -6.37
C TYR A 47 -1.46 5.28 -7.31
N ARG A 48 -1.77 5.19 -8.59
CA ARG A 48 -0.80 5.12 -9.69
C ARG A 48 -1.20 6.18 -10.72
N ASP A 49 -0.26 7.07 -11.05
CA ASP A 49 -0.51 8.20 -11.95
C ASP A 49 -1.76 9.01 -11.54
N ASP A 50 -1.92 9.23 -10.22
CA ASP A 50 -3.06 9.93 -9.59
C ASP A 50 -4.43 9.23 -9.70
N VAL A 51 -4.48 8.00 -10.22
CA VAL A 51 -5.68 7.16 -10.26
C VAL A 51 -5.64 6.15 -9.12
N GLU A 52 -6.71 6.05 -8.33
CA GLU A 52 -6.85 4.97 -7.34
C GLU A 52 -6.97 3.63 -8.09
N VAL A 53 -5.98 2.77 -7.91
CA VAL A 53 -5.93 1.45 -8.54
C VAL A 53 -6.33 0.34 -7.58
N TRP A 54 -6.23 0.58 -6.28
CA TRP A 54 -6.52 -0.42 -5.27
C TRP A 54 -6.74 0.21 -3.89
N ASN A 55 -7.47 -0.46 -3.01
CA ASN A 55 -7.61 -0.07 -1.61
C ASN A 55 -7.65 -1.32 -0.71
N CYS A 56 -7.11 -1.18 0.50
CA CYS A 56 -7.13 -2.22 1.51
C CYS A 56 -7.05 -1.63 2.92
N ASN A 57 -7.16 -2.46 3.96
CA ASN A 57 -7.01 -1.99 5.34
C ASN A 57 -5.57 -1.53 5.61
N ALA A 58 -5.40 -0.45 6.37
CA ALA A 58 -4.07 0.09 6.70
C ALA A 58 -3.16 -0.94 7.40
N ALA A 59 -3.72 -1.78 8.27
CA ALA A 59 -2.98 -2.87 8.91
C ALA A 59 -2.47 -3.91 7.90
N TYR A 60 -3.28 -4.24 6.87
CA TYR A 60 -2.86 -5.15 5.80
C TYR A 60 -1.73 -4.53 4.98
N ALA A 61 -1.83 -3.24 4.66
CA ALA A 61 -0.80 -2.51 3.94
C ALA A 61 0.54 -2.52 4.71
N ALA A 62 0.51 -2.24 6.01
CA ALA A 62 1.69 -2.24 6.87
C ALA A 62 2.33 -3.65 7.01
N ALA A 63 1.53 -4.71 6.99
CA ALA A 63 2.02 -6.08 7.12
C ALA A 63 2.68 -6.60 5.84
N ASN A 64 2.11 -6.27 4.66
CA ASN A 64 2.52 -6.85 3.38
C ASN A 64 3.50 -5.97 2.59
N PHE A 65 3.47 -4.66 2.80
CA PHE A 65 4.31 -3.69 2.07
C PHE A 65 5.28 -2.98 3.00
N ASN A 66 6.36 -2.46 2.42
CA ASN A 66 7.18 -1.50 3.12
C ASN A 66 6.55 -0.12 2.97
N ILE A 67 5.89 0.35 4.03
CA ILE A 67 5.22 1.65 4.05
C ILE A 67 6.17 2.69 4.65
N GLN A 68 6.52 3.70 3.87
CA GLN A 68 7.32 4.84 4.34
C GLN A 68 6.50 6.12 4.19
N LYS A 69 6.66 7.07 5.12
CA LYS A 69 6.02 8.38 4.99
C LYS A 69 6.62 9.12 3.79
N ALA A 70 5.77 9.65 2.92
CA ALA A 70 6.17 10.43 1.76
C ALA A 70 6.78 11.79 2.18
#